data_AF-A0A1G9ZH42-F1
#
_entry.id   AF-A0A1G9ZH42-F1
#
_cell.length_a   1.000
_cell.length_b   1.000
_cell.length_c   1.000
_cell.angle_alpha   90.00
_cell.angle_beta   90.00
_cell.angle_gamma   90.00
#
_symmetry.space_group_name_H-M   'P 1'
#
loop_
_entity.id
_entity.type
_entity.pdbx_description
1 polymer ?
#
loop_
_entity_poly.entity_id
_entity_poly.type
_entity_poly.pdbx_seq_one_letter_code
_entity_poly.pdbx_strand_id
1 'polypeptide(L)'
;MNVTEPQDGDRGQVGIGTLIIFIAMVLVAAVAAGVLINTAGMLEAKASDTSTDAQSQVSNHIVAVSATGEVNADGTGVNRVNLTLMQAAGAGDIDLSKASFEWVSDSAAVTLSHDDSAVSLINMSGDSNTTLNDRSDRIRVSINVTSPQVEGTHLAEGEEAMLQIVDQSGAKTLYGVNVPQSISDEEYVVV
;
A
#
# COMPACT_ATOMS: atom_id res chain seq x y z
N MET A 1 -44.46 82.15 6.65
CA MET A 1 -44.15 80.73 6.87
C MET A 1 -43.61 80.20 5.56
N ASN A 2 -42.30 79.97 5.46
CA ASN A 2 -41.68 79.48 4.24
C ASN A 2 -41.86 77.96 4.21
N VAL A 3 -42.70 77.45 3.30
CA VAL A 3 -42.86 76.01 3.08
C VAL A 3 -41.75 75.56 2.13
N THR A 4 -40.82 74.75 2.62
CA THR A 4 -39.79 74.11 1.79
C THR A 4 -40.41 72.93 1.05
N GLU A 5 -40.35 72.94 -0.29
CA GLU A 5 -40.77 71.83 -1.13
C GLU A 5 -39.97 70.54 -0.80
N PRO A 6 -40.60 69.35 -0.77
CA PRO A 6 -39.86 68.11 -0.61
C PRO A 6 -39.02 67.88 -1.86
N GLN A 7 -37.70 67.72 -1.70
CA GLN A 7 -36.81 67.41 -2.82
C GLN A 7 -37.01 65.95 -3.26
N ASP A 8 -37.53 65.73 -4.46
CA ASP A 8 -37.73 64.39 -5.06
C ASP A 8 -36.41 63.60 -5.28
N GLY A 9 -35.24 64.24 -5.08
CA GLY A 9 -33.92 63.64 -5.24
C GLY A 9 -33.58 62.53 -4.23
N ASP A 10 -34.13 62.58 -3.01
CA ASP A 10 -33.81 61.61 -1.96
C ASP A 10 -34.33 60.20 -2.29
N ARG A 11 -35.47 60.07 -2.99
CA ARG A 11 -36.03 58.77 -3.38
C ARG A 11 -35.22 58.11 -4.49
N GLY A 12 -34.73 58.90 -5.45
CA GLY A 12 -33.82 58.43 -6.51
C GLY A 12 -32.46 57.98 -5.95
N GLN A 13 -31.95 58.68 -4.94
CA GLN A 13 -30.69 58.33 -4.28
C GLN A 13 -30.78 57.03 -3.49
N VAL A 14 -31.87 56.78 -2.76
CA VAL A 14 -32.10 55.50 -2.05
C VAL A 14 -32.26 54.34 -3.03
N GLY A 15 -32.92 54.56 -4.18
CA GLY A 15 -33.04 53.58 -5.25
C GLY A 15 -31.71 53.18 -5.89
N ILE A 16 -30.82 54.15 -6.11
CA ILE A 16 -29.46 53.87 -6.61
C ILE A 16 -28.64 53.11 -5.57
N GLY A 17 -28.74 53.47 -4.28
CA GLY A 17 -28.03 52.77 -3.20
C GLY A 17 -28.42 51.30 -3.06
N THR A 18 -29.71 50.99 -3.19
CA THR A 18 -30.21 49.60 -3.17
C THR A 18 -29.76 48.79 -4.37
N LEU A 19 -29.71 49.39 -5.56
CA LEU A 19 -29.24 48.74 -6.79
C LEU A 19 -27.74 48.41 -6.72
N ILE A 20 -26.93 49.29 -6.12
CA ILE A 20 -25.49 49.04 -5.89
C ILE A 20 -25.29 47.85 -4.96
N ILE A 21 -26.00 47.79 -3.83
CA ILE A 21 -25.90 46.67 -2.88
C ILE A 21 -26.33 45.36 -3.53
N PHE A 22 -27.39 45.39 -4.35
CA PHE A 22 -27.85 44.21 -5.07
C PHE A 22 -26.77 43.64 -5.99
N ILE A 23 -26.13 44.49 -6.81
CA ILE A 23 -25.04 44.05 -7.69
C ILE A 23 -23.85 43.54 -6.87
N ALA A 24 -23.46 44.24 -5.81
CA ALA A 24 -22.37 43.82 -4.94
C ALA A 24 -22.62 42.44 -4.32
N MET A 25 -23.83 42.19 -3.82
CA MET A 25 -24.22 40.90 -3.24
C MET A 25 -24.18 39.78 -4.29
N VAL A 26 -24.65 40.04 -5.51
CA VAL A 26 -24.59 39.07 -6.61
C VAL A 26 -23.14 38.72 -6.97
N LEU A 27 -22.24 39.70 -7.02
CA LEU A 27 -20.82 39.46 -7.31
C LEU A 27 -20.15 38.64 -6.21
N VAL A 28 -20.41 38.96 -4.94
CA VAL A 28 -19.87 38.19 -3.81
C VAL A 28 -20.41 36.75 -3.84
N ALA A 29 -21.70 36.57 -4.11
CA ALA A 29 -22.31 35.25 -4.24
C ALA A 29 -21.69 34.44 -5.40
N ALA A 30 -21.40 35.07 -6.54
CA ALA A 30 -20.75 34.41 -7.68
C ALA A 30 -19.33 33.93 -7.34
N VAL A 31 -18.52 34.77 -6.68
CA VAL A 31 -17.17 34.38 -6.23
C VAL A 31 -17.25 33.25 -5.19
N ALA A 32 -18.15 33.36 -4.21
CA ALA A 32 -18.36 32.34 -3.20
C ALA A 32 -18.77 31.00 -3.82
N ALA A 33 -19.70 31.01 -4.79
CA ALA A 33 -20.10 29.82 -5.54
C ALA A 33 -18.92 29.20 -6.32
N GLY A 34 -18.08 30.02 -6.95
CA GLY A 34 -16.88 29.54 -7.64
C GLY A 34 -15.90 28.82 -6.70
N VAL A 35 -15.67 29.35 -5.50
CA VAL A 35 -14.84 28.70 -4.48
C VAL A 35 -15.47 27.39 -4.00
N LEU A 36 -16.78 27.36 -3.79
CA LEU A 36 -17.50 26.16 -3.37
C LEU A 36 -17.43 25.05 -4.43
N ILE A 37 -17.61 25.39 -5.71
CA ILE A 37 -17.52 24.43 -6.83
C ILE A 37 -16.08 23.89 -6.95
N ASN A 38 -15.07 24.76 -6.87
CA ASN A 38 -13.68 24.33 -6.95
C ASN A 38 -13.31 23.40 -5.79
N THR A 39 -13.78 23.72 -4.59
CA THR A 39 -13.56 22.88 -3.40
C THR A 39 -14.27 21.53 -3.56
N ALA A 40 -15.52 21.53 -4.04
CA ALA A 40 -16.26 20.31 -4.31
C ALA A 40 -15.54 19.43 -5.33
N GLY A 41 -15.04 20.00 -6.42
CA GLY A 41 -14.29 19.26 -7.44
C GLY A 41 -12.99 18.64 -6.92
N MET A 42 -12.23 19.38 -6.10
CA MET A 42 -11.02 18.82 -5.46
C MET A 42 -11.36 17.68 -4.49
N LEU A 43 -12.44 17.82 -3.71
CA LEU A 43 -12.89 16.77 -2.80
C LEU A 43 -13.38 15.53 -3.54
N GLU A 44 -14.08 15.71 -4.66
CA GLU A 44 -14.55 14.61 -5.51
C GLU A 44 -13.39 13.83 -6.12
N ALA A 45 -12.41 14.52 -6.71
CA ALA A 45 -11.20 13.88 -7.23
C ALA A 45 -10.46 13.11 -6.13
N LYS A 46 -10.28 13.74 -4.95
CA LYS A 46 -9.61 13.09 -3.83
C LYS A 46 -10.40 11.88 -3.31
N ALA A 47 -11.72 11.98 -3.25
CA ALA A 47 -12.58 10.88 -2.85
C ALA A 47 -12.50 9.70 -3.85
N SER A 48 -12.43 9.99 -5.15
CA SER A 48 -12.25 8.98 -6.20
C SER A 48 -10.92 8.25 -6.08
N ASP A 49 -9.82 9.00 -5.89
CA ASP A 49 -8.49 8.43 -5.72
C ASP A 49 -8.43 7.55 -4.46
N THR A 50 -8.87 8.06 -3.32
CA THR A 50 -8.91 7.29 -2.06
C THR A 50 -9.84 6.09 -2.16
N SER A 51 -10.94 6.17 -2.92
CA SER A 51 -11.81 5.02 -3.18
C SER A 51 -11.12 3.95 -4.01
N THR A 52 -10.28 4.35 -4.97
CA THR A 52 -9.52 3.42 -5.82
C THR A 52 -8.38 2.77 -5.05
N ASP A 53 -7.67 3.54 -4.24
CA ASP A 53 -6.60 3.06 -3.35
C ASP A 53 -7.16 2.07 -2.32
N ALA A 54 -8.28 2.40 -1.67
CA ALA A 54 -8.92 1.54 -0.67
C ALA A 54 -9.46 0.25 -1.28
N GLN A 55 -10.02 0.31 -2.50
CA GLN A 55 -10.41 -0.90 -3.23
C GLN A 55 -9.19 -1.77 -3.50
N SER A 56 -8.11 -1.18 -4.01
CA SER A 56 -6.86 -1.89 -4.32
C SER A 56 -6.27 -2.54 -3.07
N GLN A 57 -6.24 -1.86 -1.93
CA GLN A 57 -5.70 -2.38 -0.67
C GLN A 57 -6.46 -3.63 -0.16
N VAL A 58 -7.75 -3.75 -0.47
CA VAL A 58 -8.59 -4.88 -0.04
C VAL A 58 -8.77 -5.93 -1.16
N SER A 59 -8.53 -5.59 -2.42
CA SER A 59 -8.60 -6.56 -3.51
C SER A 59 -7.24 -7.22 -3.78
N ASN A 60 -6.15 -6.47 -3.66
CA ASN A 60 -4.80 -6.90 -3.96
C ASN A 60 -4.23 -7.70 -2.79
N HIS A 61 -4.70 -8.94 -2.66
CA HIS A 61 -4.12 -9.88 -1.72
C HIS A 61 -3.16 -10.82 -2.43
N ILE A 62 -2.04 -11.12 -1.77
CA ILE A 62 -1.11 -12.14 -2.21
C ILE A 62 -1.39 -13.39 -1.38
N VAL A 63 -1.35 -14.55 -2.01
CA VAL A 63 -1.54 -15.85 -1.35
C VAL A 63 -0.23 -16.62 -1.41
N ALA A 64 0.24 -17.07 -0.25
CA ALA A 64 1.31 -18.04 -0.13
C ALA A 64 0.78 -19.44 -0.45
N VAL A 65 1.34 -20.09 -1.48
CA VAL A 65 0.95 -21.44 -1.92
C VAL A 65 1.79 -22.51 -1.23
N SER A 66 3.08 -22.23 -1.05
CA SER A 66 4.01 -23.13 -0.38
C SER A 66 5.13 -22.33 0.25
N ALA A 67 5.55 -22.72 1.44
CA ALA A 67 6.79 -22.27 2.04
C ALA A 67 7.70 -23.46 2.33
N THR A 68 8.97 -23.29 2.02
CA THR A 68 10.00 -24.32 2.20
C THR A 68 11.28 -23.66 2.70
N GLY A 69 11.90 -24.25 3.70
CA GLY A 69 13.18 -23.84 4.25
C GLY A 69 14.27 -24.71 3.66
N GLU A 70 15.34 -24.09 3.17
CA GLU A 70 16.56 -24.79 2.76
C GLU A 70 17.46 -24.98 3.98
N VAL A 71 17.76 -26.23 4.29
CA VAL A 71 18.54 -26.63 5.45
C VAL A 71 20.03 -26.43 5.16
N ASN A 72 20.78 -26.00 6.16
CA ASN A 72 22.23 -25.92 6.05
C ASN A 72 22.84 -27.32 5.81
N ALA A 73 23.98 -27.39 5.10
CA ALA A 73 24.68 -28.65 4.84
C ALA A 73 25.12 -29.38 6.13
N ASP A 74 25.25 -28.66 7.24
CA ASP A 74 25.60 -29.20 8.56
C ASP A 74 24.38 -29.73 9.34
N GLY A 75 23.16 -29.58 8.81
CA GLY A 75 21.92 -30.05 9.45
C GLY A 75 21.51 -29.28 10.70
N THR A 76 22.14 -28.14 10.97
CA THR A 76 21.97 -27.39 12.23
C THR A 76 20.85 -26.34 12.22
N GLY A 77 20.22 -26.10 11.07
CA GLY A 77 19.18 -25.07 10.94
C GLY A 77 18.85 -24.70 9.49
N VAL A 78 17.97 -23.72 9.33
CA VAL A 78 17.46 -23.22 8.03
C VAL A 78 18.20 -21.93 7.63
N ASN A 79 18.82 -21.95 6.45
CA ASN A 79 19.60 -20.83 5.92
C ASN A 79 18.75 -19.88 5.05
N ARG A 80 17.79 -20.45 4.31
CA ARG A 80 16.99 -19.72 3.34
C ARG A 80 15.53 -20.13 3.45
N VAL A 81 14.65 -19.15 3.48
CA VAL A 81 13.21 -19.37 3.45
C VAL A 81 12.69 -19.01 2.07
N ASN A 82 12.08 -19.99 1.40
CA ASN A 82 11.49 -19.85 0.09
C ASN A 82 9.97 -19.86 0.22
N LEU A 83 9.32 -18.79 -0.19
CA LEU A 83 7.87 -18.63 -0.19
C LEU A 83 7.38 -18.46 -1.63
N THR A 84 6.59 -19.41 -2.13
CA THR A 84 5.96 -19.28 -3.44
C THR A 84 4.63 -18.55 -3.30
N LEU A 85 4.53 -17.41 -3.98
CA LEU A 85 3.42 -16.48 -3.95
C LEU A 85 2.62 -16.53 -5.25
N MET A 86 1.33 -16.22 -5.15
CA MET A 86 0.43 -15.97 -6.26
C MET A 86 -0.54 -14.83 -5.94
N GLN A 87 -1.15 -14.22 -6.95
CA GLN A 87 -2.21 -13.24 -6.71
C GLN A 87 -3.51 -13.93 -6.25
N ALA A 88 -4.24 -13.30 -5.33
CA ALA A 88 -5.56 -13.75 -4.91
C ALA A 88 -6.61 -13.57 -6.03
N ALA A 89 -7.77 -14.20 -5.87
CA ALA A 89 -8.88 -13.98 -6.78
C ALA A 89 -9.39 -12.54 -6.67
N GLY A 90 -9.44 -11.82 -7.80
CA GLY A 90 -9.88 -10.41 -7.84
C GLY A 90 -8.79 -9.40 -7.51
N ALA A 91 -7.56 -9.84 -7.22
CA ALA A 91 -6.40 -8.97 -7.20
C ALA A 91 -6.10 -8.47 -8.62
N GLY A 92 -5.74 -7.19 -8.73
CA GLY A 92 -5.13 -6.63 -9.93
C GLY A 92 -3.65 -7.00 -10.01
N ASP A 93 -2.93 -6.32 -10.89
CA ASP A 93 -1.50 -6.54 -11.08
C ASP A 93 -0.71 -6.15 -9.82
N ILE A 94 0.12 -7.07 -9.33
CA ILE A 94 0.94 -6.88 -8.13
C ILE A 94 2.41 -6.86 -8.54
N ASP A 95 3.07 -5.73 -8.28
CA ASP A 95 4.51 -5.56 -8.51
C ASP A 95 5.29 -5.75 -7.20
N LEU A 96 6.00 -6.88 -7.10
CA LEU A 96 6.86 -7.23 -5.97
C LEU A 96 8.17 -6.44 -5.96
N SER A 97 8.53 -5.72 -7.02
CA SER A 97 9.67 -4.78 -6.97
C SER A 97 9.35 -3.54 -6.12
N LYS A 98 8.06 -3.23 -5.90
CA LYS A 98 7.65 -2.15 -4.99
C LYS A 98 7.15 -2.68 -3.65
N ALA A 99 7.19 -3.99 -3.45
CA ALA A 99 6.83 -4.60 -2.20
C ALA A 99 7.98 -4.51 -1.20
N SER A 100 7.64 -4.39 0.07
CA SER A 100 8.59 -4.50 1.18
C SER A 100 8.38 -5.82 1.91
N PHE A 101 9.48 -6.48 2.25
CA PHE A 101 9.54 -7.74 2.97
C PHE A 101 10.01 -7.47 4.40
N GLU A 102 9.09 -7.48 5.35
CA GLU A 102 9.38 -7.37 6.77
C GLU A 102 9.65 -8.75 7.35
N TRP A 103 10.86 -8.96 7.84
CA TRP A 103 11.27 -10.17 8.53
C TRP A 103 11.38 -9.90 10.02
N VAL A 104 10.74 -10.74 10.84
CA VAL A 104 10.76 -10.64 12.30
C VAL A 104 11.02 -12.01 12.90
N SER A 105 12.10 -12.15 13.66
CA SER A 105 12.42 -13.32 14.47
C SER A 105 12.59 -12.90 15.94
N ASP A 106 13.05 -13.81 16.81
CA ASP A 106 13.43 -13.48 18.19
C ASP A 106 14.67 -12.58 18.26
N SER A 107 15.58 -12.68 17.29
CA SER A 107 16.88 -12.00 17.29
C SER A 107 16.98 -10.77 16.38
N ALA A 108 16.17 -10.67 15.32
CA ALA A 108 16.16 -9.50 14.45
C ALA A 108 14.77 -9.13 13.91
N ALA A 109 14.61 -7.84 13.64
CA ALA A 109 13.45 -7.28 12.94
C ALA A 109 13.96 -6.32 11.86
N VAL A 110 13.80 -6.71 10.60
CA VAL A 110 14.36 -5.99 9.44
C VAL A 110 13.31 -5.81 8.36
N THR A 111 13.42 -4.72 7.60
CA THR A 111 12.62 -4.49 6.39
C THR A 111 13.55 -4.54 5.20
N LEU A 112 13.26 -5.42 4.25
CA LEU A 112 14.03 -5.67 3.05
C LEU A 112 13.23 -5.23 1.81
N SER A 113 13.95 -4.81 0.79
CA SER A 113 13.43 -4.55 -0.55
C SER A 113 13.92 -5.62 -1.53
N HIS A 114 13.36 -5.66 -2.73
CA HIS A 114 13.78 -6.57 -3.79
C HIS A 114 15.25 -6.40 -4.21
N ASP A 115 15.83 -5.21 -4.01
CA ASP A 115 17.23 -4.89 -4.34
C ASP A 115 18.23 -5.35 -3.27
N ASP A 116 17.76 -5.78 -2.10
CA ASP A 116 18.62 -6.27 -1.04
C ASP A 116 19.24 -7.62 -1.39
N SER A 117 20.51 -7.82 -1.04
CA SER A 117 21.24 -9.07 -1.34
C SER A 117 20.67 -10.27 -0.59
N ALA A 118 19.90 -10.03 0.47
CA ALA A 118 19.17 -11.04 1.21
C ALA A 118 17.89 -11.53 0.50
N VAL A 119 17.38 -10.80 -0.49
CA VAL A 119 16.12 -11.11 -1.18
C VAL A 119 16.40 -11.59 -2.60
N SER A 120 15.74 -12.67 -3.00
CA SER A 120 15.78 -13.14 -4.38
C SER A 120 14.37 -13.49 -4.86
N LEU A 121 13.98 -12.91 -6.00
CA LEU A 121 12.70 -13.16 -6.65
C LEU A 121 12.94 -14.06 -7.87
N ILE A 122 12.30 -15.22 -7.88
CA ILE A 122 12.46 -16.23 -8.92
C ILE A 122 11.10 -16.52 -9.53
N ASN A 123 10.96 -16.27 -10.84
CA ASN A 123 9.77 -16.72 -11.56
C ASN A 123 9.71 -18.25 -11.59
N MET A 124 8.59 -18.82 -11.14
CA MET A 124 8.28 -20.24 -11.27
C MET A 124 7.25 -20.49 -12.39
N SER A 125 6.35 -19.54 -12.59
CA SER A 125 5.45 -19.48 -13.74
C SER A 125 5.06 -18.03 -14.01
N GLY A 126 5.00 -17.65 -15.28
CA GLY A 126 4.68 -16.29 -15.72
C GLY A 126 5.76 -15.72 -16.65
N ASP A 127 5.61 -14.45 -17.00
CA ASP A 127 6.51 -13.75 -17.94
C ASP A 127 7.52 -12.81 -17.24
N SER A 128 7.41 -12.64 -15.92
CA SER A 128 8.22 -11.68 -15.17
C SER A 128 8.61 -12.20 -13.79
N ASN A 129 9.81 -11.81 -13.33
CA ASN A 129 10.32 -12.21 -12.01
C ASN A 129 9.75 -11.37 -10.86
N THR A 130 9.14 -10.22 -11.16
CA THR A 130 8.72 -9.24 -10.14
C THR A 130 7.23 -8.94 -10.17
N THR A 131 6.53 -9.17 -11.27
CA THR A 131 5.11 -8.84 -11.40
C THR A 131 4.25 -10.09 -11.49
N LEU A 132 3.19 -10.13 -10.69
CA LEU A 132 2.08 -11.08 -10.81
C LEU A 132 0.95 -10.35 -11.53
N ASN A 133 0.67 -10.70 -12.79
CA ASN A 133 -0.44 -10.14 -13.55
C ASN A 133 -1.53 -11.18 -13.82
N ASP A 134 -1.16 -12.47 -13.81
CA ASP A 134 -2.09 -13.57 -13.99
C ASP A 134 -2.22 -14.47 -12.76
N ARG A 135 -3.40 -15.08 -12.60
CA ARG A 135 -3.68 -16.03 -11.50
C ARG A 135 -2.84 -17.31 -11.57
N SER A 136 -2.26 -17.60 -12.73
CA SER A 136 -1.32 -18.71 -12.92
C SER A 136 0.11 -18.36 -12.55
N ASP A 137 0.42 -17.08 -12.33
CA ASP A 137 1.78 -16.67 -12.03
C ASP A 137 2.18 -17.11 -10.64
N ARG A 138 3.42 -17.58 -10.55
CA ARG A 138 4.03 -18.02 -9.31
C ARG A 138 5.40 -17.38 -9.25
N ILE A 139 5.61 -16.56 -8.23
CA ILE A 139 6.93 -16.01 -7.92
C ILE A 139 7.37 -16.57 -6.58
N ARG A 140 8.56 -17.17 -6.56
CA ARG A 140 9.20 -17.61 -5.33
C ARG A 140 10.04 -16.46 -4.79
N VAL A 141 9.71 -16.03 -3.57
CA VAL A 141 10.49 -15.10 -2.77
C VAL A 141 11.40 -15.92 -1.87
N SER A 142 12.70 -15.75 -2.05
CA SER A 142 13.75 -16.41 -1.28
C SER A 142 14.39 -15.36 -0.36
N ILE A 143 14.26 -15.53 0.95
CA ILE A 143 14.95 -14.72 1.96
C ILE A 143 16.14 -15.51 2.50
N ASN A 144 17.34 -14.95 2.39
CA ASN A 144 18.56 -15.52 2.96
C ASN A 144 18.74 -15.00 4.39
N VAL A 145 18.44 -15.86 5.37
CA VAL A 145 18.53 -15.57 6.81
C VAL A 145 19.99 -15.41 7.25
N THR A 146 20.91 -16.11 6.59
CA THR A 146 22.36 -16.02 6.88
C THR A 146 22.98 -14.69 6.47
N SER A 147 22.26 -13.87 5.69
CA SER A 147 22.74 -12.54 5.32
C SER A 147 22.85 -11.67 6.58
N PRO A 148 23.95 -10.91 6.76
CA PRO A 148 24.08 -9.93 7.84
C PRO A 148 23.01 -8.83 7.83
N GLN A 149 22.29 -8.67 6.71
CA GLN A 149 21.15 -7.75 6.60
C GLN A 149 19.90 -8.26 7.32
N VAL A 150 19.87 -9.54 7.71
CA VAL A 150 18.72 -10.20 8.36
C VAL A 150 19.13 -10.65 9.76
N GLU A 151 19.70 -11.85 9.92
CA GLU A 151 20.21 -12.37 11.20
C GLU A 151 21.74 -12.52 11.20
N GLY A 152 22.32 -12.83 10.02
CA GLY A 152 23.74 -13.18 9.90
C GLY A 152 24.09 -14.60 10.35
N THR A 153 23.10 -15.39 10.78
CA THR A 153 23.25 -16.75 11.30
C THR A 153 22.39 -17.75 10.52
N HIS A 154 21.38 -18.36 11.14
CA HIS A 154 20.40 -19.29 10.59
C HIS A 154 19.23 -19.36 11.58
N LEU A 155 18.07 -19.85 11.15
CA LEU A 155 17.01 -20.23 12.08
C LEU A 155 17.32 -21.61 12.65
N ALA A 156 17.43 -21.72 13.97
CA ALA A 156 17.67 -22.98 14.64
C ALA A 156 16.41 -23.86 14.69
N GLU A 157 16.59 -25.14 15.02
CA GLU A 157 15.48 -26.07 15.22
C GLU A 157 14.53 -25.55 16.31
N GLY A 158 13.24 -25.49 16.01
CA GLY A 158 12.25 -25.00 16.94
C GLY A 158 12.06 -23.48 17.02
N GLU A 159 12.82 -22.70 16.25
CA GLU A 159 12.63 -21.26 16.15
C GLU A 159 11.47 -20.89 15.21
N GLU A 160 10.85 -19.76 15.51
CA GLU A 160 9.78 -19.18 14.72
C GLU A 160 10.22 -17.84 14.15
N ALA A 161 9.83 -17.59 12.91
CA ALA A 161 9.99 -16.30 12.27
C ALA A 161 8.69 -15.89 11.57
N MET A 162 8.53 -14.61 11.34
CA MET A 162 7.40 -14.02 10.65
C MET A 162 7.91 -13.24 9.44
N LEU A 163 7.38 -13.57 8.28
CA LEU A 163 7.56 -12.81 7.05
C LEU A 163 6.26 -12.07 6.74
N GLN A 164 6.29 -10.75 6.81
CA GLN A 164 5.21 -9.89 6.36
C GLN A 164 5.59 -9.25 5.02
N ILE A 165 4.76 -9.45 4.01
CA ILE A 165 4.89 -8.83 2.70
C ILE A 165 3.88 -7.69 2.63
N VAL A 166 4.35 -6.49 2.30
CA VAL A 166 3.50 -5.34 2.04
C VAL A 166 3.63 -4.98 0.58
N ASP A 167 2.53 -5.02 -0.17
CA ASP A 167 2.54 -4.69 -1.59
C ASP A 167 2.52 -3.17 -1.84
N GLN A 168 2.55 -2.77 -3.12
CA GLN A 168 2.46 -1.37 -3.54
C GLN A 168 1.14 -0.66 -3.18
N SER A 169 0.06 -1.42 -2.91
CA SER A 169 -1.24 -0.88 -2.50
C SER A 169 -1.38 -0.77 -0.97
N GLY A 170 -0.36 -1.23 -0.22
CA GLY A 170 -0.39 -1.29 1.24
C GLY A 170 -1.15 -2.49 1.81
N ALA A 171 -1.49 -3.46 0.96
CA ALA A 171 -2.06 -4.73 1.38
C ALA A 171 -0.97 -5.58 2.03
N LYS A 172 -1.31 -6.18 3.18
CA LYS A 172 -0.37 -6.96 4.00
C LYS A 172 -0.69 -8.44 3.92
N THR A 173 0.34 -9.25 3.70
CA THR A 173 0.28 -10.70 3.76
C THR A 173 1.27 -11.17 4.81
N LEU A 174 0.80 -11.88 5.83
CA LEU A 174 1.64 -12.40 6.90
C LEU A 174 1.79 -13.90 6.73
N TYR A 175 3.02 -14.39 6.83
CA TYR A 175 3.34 -15.80 6.84
C TYR A 175 4.22 -16.12 8.05
N GLY A 176 3.78 -17.06 8.88
CA GLY A 176 4.57 -17.60 9.97
C GLY A 176 5.40 -18.78 9.46
N VAL A 177 6.68 -18.76 9.78
CA VAL A 177 7.67 -19.77 9.44
C VAL A 177 8.01 -20.47 10.75
N ASN A 178 7.59 -21.73 10.92
CA ASN A 178 7.94 -22.54 12.10
C ASN A 178 8.92 -23.65 11.72
N VAL A 179 10.15 -23.57 12.24
CA VAL A 179 11.14 -24.62 12.01
C VAL A 179 10.88 -25.78 12.97
N PRO A 180 10.72 -27.02 12.49
CA PRO A 180 10.49 -28.17 13.35
C PRO A 180 11.66 -28.44 14.29
N GLN A 181 11.37 -29.13 15.39
CA GLN A 181 12.30 -29.47 16.48
C GLN A 181 13.36 -30.53 16.09
N SER A 182 13.31 -31.06 14.87
CA SER A 182 14.31 -31.96 14.32
C SER A 182 14.27 -31.89 12.81
N ILE A 183 15.41 -31.57 12.20
CA ILE A 183 15.59 -31.51 10.76
C ILE A 183 16.30 -32.78 10.32
N SER A 184 15.56 -33.74 9.76
CA SER A 184 16.06 -35.09 9.49
C SER A 184 16.73 -35.21 8.12
N ASP A 185 18.02 -34.91 7.95
CA ASP A 185 18.80 -35.10 6.69
C ASP A 185 18.12 -34.60 5.38
N GLU A 186 17.07 -33.80 5.49
CA GLU A 186 16.23 -33.35 4.38
C GLU A 186 16.77 -32.02 3.86
N GLU A 187 16.95 -31.93 2.54
CA GLU A 187 17.41 -30.70 1.88
C GLU A 187 16.36 -29.57 1.97
N TYR A 188 15.09 -29.94 2.24
CA TYR A 188 13.97 -29.03 2.37
C TYR A 188 13.01 -29.42 3.48
N VAL A 189 12.57 -28.44 4.25
CA VAL A 189 11.53 -28.60 5.27
C VAL A 189 10.34 -27.73 4.92
N VAL A 190 9.12 -28.23 5.10
CA VAL A 190 7.90 -27.42 5.00
C VAL A 190 7.81 -26.55 6.26
N VAL A 191 7.73 -25.23 6.07
CA VAL A 191 7.83 -24.24 7.16
C VAL A 191 6.56 -23.42 7.29
#